data_AF-A0A091L034-F1
#
_entry.id   AF-A0A091L034-F1
#
_cell.length_a   1.000
_cell.length_b   1.000
_cell.length_c   1.000
_cell.angle_alpha   90.00
_cell.angle_beta   90.00
_cell.angle_gamma   90.00
#
_symmetry.space_group_name_H-M   'P 1'
#
loop_
_entity.id
_entity.type
_entity.pdbx_description
1 polymer ?
#
loop_
_entity_poly.entity_id
_entity_poly.type
_entity_poly.pdbx_seq_one_letter_code
_entity_poly.pdbx_strand_id
1 'polypeptide(L)' 'RRPETSFLWFTSPYKTLKYILWRRYKWVVILAIVLFIVLLFLGIFIYAFP' A
#
# COMPACT_ATOMS: atom_id res chain seq x y z
N ARG A 1 -30.62 -28.68 14.94
CA ARG A 1 -29.47 -27.75 14.85
C ARG A 1 -29.16 -27.56 13.37
N ARG A 2 -29.56 -26.44 12.78
CA ARG A 2 -29.31 -26.12 11.36
C ARG A 2 -27.91 -25.50 11.24
N PRO A 3 -27.09 -25.90 10.25
CA PRO A 3 -25.84 -25.21 10.02
C PRO A 3 -26.15 -23.78 9.58
N GLU A 4 -25.45 -22.81 10.16
CA GLU A 4 -25.43 -21.41 9.74
C GLU A 4 -24.81 -21.34 8.34
N THR A 5 -25.62 -21.68 7.33
CA THR A 5 -25.23 -21.72 5.93
C THR A 5 -24.90 -20.31 5.46
N SER A 6 -23.69 -20.17 4.89
CA SER A 6 -23.33 -19.28 3.76
C SER A 6 -22.39 -18.09 4.02
N PHE A 7 -22.34 -17.46 5.20
CA PHE A 7 -21.52 -16.22 5.37
C PHE A 7 -20.04 -16.43 5.76
N LEU A 8 -19.59 -17.67 5.98
CA LEU A 8 -18.17 -17.96 6.24
C LEU A 8 -17.28 -17.81 5.00
N TRP A 9 -17.86 -17.84 3.80
CA TRP A 9 -17.11 -17.61 2.56
C TRP A 9 -16.74 -16.15 2.36
N PHE A 10 -17.44 -15.18 2.97
CA PHE A 10 -17.19 -13.74 2.77
C PHE A 10 -16.17 -13.14 3.76
N THR A 11 -15.94 -13.77 4.90
CA THR A 11 -14.90 -13.35 5.88
C THR A 11 -13.50 -13.82 5.48
N SER A 12 -13.39 -14.96 4.78
CA SER A 12 -12.15 -15.48 4.20
C SER A 12 -11.47 -14.54 3.16
N PRO A 13 -12.18 -13.96 2.17
CA PRO A 13 -11.58 -13.08 1.18
C PRO A 13 -11.12 -11.76 1.79
N TYR A 14 -11.76 -11.25 2.85
CA TYR A 14 -11.31 -10.03 3.51
C TYR A 14 -9.92 -10.17 4.16
N LYS A 15 -9.65 -11.33 4.79
CA LYS A 15 -8.31 -11.63 5.31
C LYS A 15 -7.28 -11.76 4.20
N THR A 16 -7.67 -12.39 3.08
CA THR A 16 -6.80 -12.57 1.90
C THR A 16 -6.51 -11.23 1.21
N LEU A 17 -7.53 -10.38 1.04
CA LEU A 17 -7.40 -9.02 0.50
C LEU A 17 -6.53 -8.15 1.39
N LYS A 18 -6.69 -8.20 2.71
CA LYS A 18 -5.80 -7.49 3.64
C LYS A 18 -4.36 -7.96 3.51
N TYR A 19 -4.12 -9.26 3.27
CA TYR A 19 -2.77 -9.80 3.08
C TYR A 19 -2.15 -9.36 1.75
N ILE A 20 -2.93 -9.32 0.65
CA ILE A 20 -2.50 -8.81 -0.66
C ILE A 20 -2.25 -7.31 -0.61
N LEU A 21 -3.15 -6.54 0.02
CA LEU A 21 -2.99 -5.11 0.27
C LEU A 21 -1.75 -4.86 1.12
N TRP A 22 -1.54 -5.59 2.21
CA TRP A 22 -0.36 -5.47 3.07
C TRP A 22 0.93 -5.77 2.31
N ARG A 23 0.94 -6.78 1.43
CA ARG A 23 2.10 -7.12 0.61
C ARG A 23 2.38 -6.04 -0.45
N ARG A 24 1.35 -5.46 -1.08
CA ARG A 24 1.51 -4.33 -2.02
C ARG A 24 1.85 -3.01 -1.33
N TYR A 25 1.31 -2.75 -0.14
CA TYR A 25 1.50 -1.49 0.57
C TYR A 25 2.95 -1.25 0.96
N LYS A 26 3.73 -2.29 1.29
CA LYS A 26 5.16 -2.11 1.56
C LYS A 26 5.89 -1.49 0.37
N TRP A 27 5.61 -1.98 -0.85
CA TRP A 27 6.20 -1.42 -2.07
C TRP A 27 5.68 -0.03 -2.39
N VAL A 28 4.39 0.23 -2.14
CA VAL A 28 3.80 1.57 -2.31
C VAL A 28 4.43 2.58 -1.34
N VAL A 29 4.63 2.21 -0.08
CA VAL A 29 5.28 3.06 0.94
C VAL A 29 6.74 3.32 0.55
N ILE A 30 7.48 2.29 0.12
CA ILE A 30 8.85 2.47 -0.37
C ILE A 30 8.87 3.40 -1.58
N LEU A 31 7.99 3.20 -2.56
CA LEU A 31 7.90 4.06 -3.75
C LEU A 31 7.57 5.50 -3.37
N ALA A 32 6.65 5.72 -2.43
CA ALA A 32 6.28 7.05 -1.96
C ALA A 32 7.46 7.76 -1.27
N ILE A 33 8.23 7.06 -0.44
CA ILE A 33 9.43 7.59 0.21
C ILE A 33 10.49 7.95 -0.83
N VAL A 34 10.76 7.06 -1.79
CA VAL A 34 11.73 7.31 -2.88
C VAL A 34 11.31 8.51 -3.70
N LEU A 35 10.03 8.59 -4.08
CA LEU A 35 9.49 9.70 -4.88
C LEU A 35 9.60 11.02 -4.12
N PHE A 36 9.34 11.03 -2.82
CA PHE A 36 9.50 12.20 -1.97
C PHE A 36 10.96 12.69 -1.93
N ILE A 37 11.92 11.77 -1.76
CA ILE A 37 13.36 12.09 -1.77
C ILE A 37 13.77 12.69 -3.13
N VAL A 38 13.32 12.10 -4.24
CA VAL A 38 13.62 12.61 -5.59
C VAL A 38 13.06 14.03 -5.78
N LEU A 39 11.84 14.29 -5.29
CA LEU A 39 11.20 15.61 -5.39
C LEU A 39 11.97 16.69 -4.60
N LEU A 40 12.39 16.35 -3.38
CA LEU A 40 13.26 17.20 -2.56
C LEU A 40 14.60 17.48 -3.26
N PHE A 41 15.20 16.44 -3.81
CA PHE A 41 16.48 16.56 -4.52
C PHE A 41 16.35 17.48 -5.74
N LEU A 42 15.28 17.34 -6.51
CA LEU A 42 14.98 18.20 -7.65
C LEU A 42 14.75 19.65 -7.24
N GLY A 43 14.00 19.87 -6.15
CA GLY A 43 13.73 21.21 -5.63
C GLY A 43 15.01 21.94 -5.21
N ILE A 44 15.91 21.24 -4.49
CA ILE A 44 17.21 21.78 -4.10
C ILE A 44 18.09 22.04 -5.33
N PHE A 45 18.07 21.14 -6.31
CA PHE A 45 18.84 21.28 -7.54
C PHE A 45 18.45 22.53 -8.33
N ILE A 46 17.14 22.79 -8.49
CA ILE A 46 16.65 24.01 -9.15
C ILE A 46 16.97 25.26 -8.32
N TYR A 47 16.84 25.19 -7.00
CA TYR A 47 17.20 26.31 -6.11
C TYR A 47 18.70 26.64 -6.14
N ALA A 48 19.56 25.64 -6.32
CA ALA A 48 21.01 25.80 -6.37
C ALA A 48 21.52 26.29 -7.73
N PHE A 49 20.68 26.34 -8.77
CA PHE A 49 21.02 27.00 -10.02
C PHE A 49 20.98 28.53 -9.80
N PRO A 50 22.12 29.24 -9.99
CA PRO A 50 22.20 30.68 -9.77
C PRO A 50 21.42 31.49 -10.81
#